data_AF-A0A1V8PRD8-F1
#
_entry.id   AF-A0A1V8PRD8-F1
#
_cell.length_a   1.000
_cell.length_b   1.000
_cell.length_c   1.000
_cell.angle_alpha   90.00
_cell.angle_beta   90.00
_cell.angle_gamma   90.00
#
_symmetry.space_group_name_H-M   'P 1'
#
loop_
_entity.id
_entity.type
_entity.pdbx_description
1 polymer ?
#
loop_
_entity_poly.entity_id
_entity_poly.type
_entity_poly.pdbx_seq_one_letter_code
_entity_poly.pdbx_strand_id
1 'polypeptide(L)'
;MPTLGWMGKSKVVAYHRQVPYRVLERIPEKSVLDSHGSDCGNMVIHGDNLEALKALLPEYEGKVDCIYIDPPYNTGNEGWVYNDNVNDPRIRKWLGHLFGKGRTVMDSEG
;
A
#
# COMPACT_ATOMS: atom_id res chain seq x y z
N MET A 1 25.19 -13.35 5.09
CA MET A 1 24.45 -12.33 4.31
C MET A 1 24.37 -11.05 5.13
N PRO A 2 24.72 -9.88 4.58
CA PRO A 2 24.50 -8.61 5.25
C PRO A 2 22.99 -8.35 5.43
N THR A 3 22.62 -7.64 6.49
CA THR A 3 21.21 -7.29 6.79
C THR A 3 21.07 -5.82 7.12
N LEU A 4 20.06 -5.16 6.56
CA LEU A 4 19.70 -3.78 6.92
C LEU A 4 18.76 -3.77 8.14
N GLY A 5 19.17 -3.13 9.23
CA GLY A 5 18.33 -2.88 10.41
C GLY A 5 17.81 -1.45 10.43
N TRP A 6 16.58 -1.25 10.86
CA TRP A 6 16.00 0.08 11.10
C TRP A 6 14.99 0.01 12.24
N MET A 7 14.72 1.16 12.87
CA MET A 7 13.78 1.24 13.97
C MET A 7 12.38 0.79 13.53
N GLY A 8 11.79 -0.14 14.29
CA GLY A 8 10.46 -0.68 14.04
C GLY A 8 10.32 -1.67 12.88
N LYS A 9 11.43 -2.12 12.27
CA LYS A 9 11.41 -3.20 11.26
C LYS A 9 10.55 -4.40 11.68
N SER A 10 10.74 -4.89 12.90
CA SER A 10 9.98 -6.04 13.43
C SER A 10 8.49 -5.76 13.54
N LYS A 11 8.11 -4.53 13.93
CA LYS A 11 6.70 -4.12 14.01
C LYS A 11 6.05 -4.05 12.63
N VAL A 12 6.73 -3.47 11.64
CA VAL A 12 6.22 -3.38 10.26
C VAL A 12 6.04 -4.77 9.65
N VAL A 13 7.04 -5.65 9.83
CA VAL A 13 6.94 -7.05 9.35
C VAL A 13 5.80 -7.80 10.04
N ALA A 14 5.61 -7.61 11.35
CA ALA A 14 4.53 -8.25 12.08
C ALA A 14 3.14 -7.67 11.73
N TYR A 15 3.07 -6.39 11.37
CA TYR A 15 1.81 -5.70 11.08
C TYR A 15 1.02 -6.34 9.94
N HIS A 16 1.70 -6.88 8.93
CA HIS A 16 1.02 -7.60 7.84
C HIS A 16 0.10 -8.72 8.37
N ARG A 17 0.41 -9.34 9.52
CA ARG A 17 -0.44 -10.40 10.11
C ARG A 17 -1.73 -9.86 10.74
N GLN A 18 -1.75 -8.58 11.10
CA GLN A 18 -2.87 -7.93 11.77
C GLN A 18 -3.88 -7.32 10.79
N VAL A 19 -3.45 -7.04 9.55
CA VAL A 19 -4.35 -6.49 8.54
C VAL A 19 -5.43 -7.53 8.21
N PRO A 20 -6.72 -7.21 8.30
CA PRO A 20 -7.78 -8.16 8.01
C PRO A 20 -7.80 -8.52 6.52
N TYR A 21 -8.25 -9.73 6.20
CA TYR A 21 -8.66 -10.06 4.85
C TYR A 21 -9.97 -9.34 4.52
N ARG A 22 -10.14 -8.90 3.27
CA ARG A 22 -11.38 -8.30 2.77
C ARG A 22 -11.80 -8.99 1.48
N VAL A 23 -13.11 -9.11 1.29
CA VAL A 23 -13.70 -9.61 0.04
C VAL A 23 -13.81 -8.44 -0.94
N LEU A 24 -13.49 -8.69 -2.21
CA LEU A 24 -13.70 -7.72 -3.27
C LEU A 24 -15.19 -7.61 -3.61
N GLU A 25 -15.74 -6.40 -3.51
CA GLU A 25 -17.10 -6.08 -3.94
C GLU A 25 -17.08 -5.62 -5.40
N ARG A 26 -17.78 -6.33 -6.28
CA ARG A 26 -17.92 -5.94 -7.67
C ARG A 26 -18.99 -4.85 -7.80
N ILE A 27 -18.68 -3.80 -8.56
CA ILE A 27 -19.62 -2.71 -8.89
C ILE A 27 -19.91 -2.79 -10.40
N PRO A 28 -20.98 -3.51 -10.82
CA PRO A 28 -21.29 -3.71 -12.24
C PRO A 28 -21.46 -2.41 -13.02
N GLU A 29 -21.98 -1.37 -12.37
CA GLU A 29 -22.26 -0.07 -12.98
C GLU A 29 -20.99 0.69 -13.39
N LYS A 30 -19.84 0.32 -12.82
CA LYS A 30 -18.52 0.88 -13.17
C LYS A 30 -17.69 -0.05 -14.06
N SER A 31 -18.24 -1.20 -14.43
CA SER A 31 -17.56 -2.16 -15.28
C SER A 31 -17.66 -1.75 -16.75
N VAL A 32 -16.61 -2.01 -17.51
CA VAL A 32 -16.57 -1.76 -18.96
C VAL A 32 -16.31 -3.09 -19.67
N LEU A 33 -17.15 -3.39 -20.66
CA LEU A 33 -16.99 -4.56 -21.52
C LEU A 33 -16.00 -4.28 -22.64
N ASP A 34 -15.39 -5.32 -23.17
CA ASP A 34 -14.53 -5.21 -24.35
C ASP A 34 -15.33 -4.91 -25.64
N SER A 35 -14.62 -4.83 -26.78
CA SER A 35 -15.22 -4.57 -28.09
C SER A 35 -16.20 -5.64 -28.57
N HIS A 36 -16.22 -6.81 -27.92
CA HIS A 36 -17.12 -7.92 -28.21
C HIS A 36 -18.26 -8.03 -27.19
N GLY A 37 -18.37 -7.09 -26.25
CA GLY A 37 -19.38 -7.10 -25.21
C GLY A 37 -19.12 -8.15 -24.11
N SER A 38 -17.86 -8.58 -23.95
CA SER A 38 -17.46 -9.58 -22.95
C SER A 38 -16.65 -8.96 -21.81
N ASP A 39 -16.66 -9.62 -20.66
CA ASP A 39 -15.80 -9.27 -19.52
C ASP A 39 -14.37 -9.72 -19.83
N CYS A 40 -13.45 -8.76 -19.89
CA CYS A 40 -12.04 -9.02 -20.20
C CYS A 40 -11.19 -9.40 -18.98
N GLY A 41 -11.77 -9.43 -17.77
CA GLY A 41 -11.08 -9.84 -16.55
C GLY A 41 -10.11 -8.80 -15.97
N ASN A 42 -10.06 -7.59 -16.54
CA ASN A 42 -9.28 -6.48 -15.99
C ASN A 42 -9.97 -5.90 -14.74
N MET A 43 -9.18 -5.52 -13.73
CA MET A 43 -9.69 -5.05 -12.45
C MET A 43 -9.13 -3.68 -12.08
N VAL A 44 -10.00 -2.78 -11.63
CA VAL A 44 -9.64 -1.55 -10.93
C VAL A 44 -10.17 -1.65 -9.51
N ILE A 45 -9.27 -1.67 -8.53
CA ILE A 45 -9.62 -1.86 -7.11
C ILE A 45 -9.46 -0.53 -6.39
N HIS A 46 -10.51 -0.07 -5.72
CA HIS A 46 -10.48 1.11 -4.88
C HIS A 46 -10.35 0.70 -3.41
N GLY A 47 -9.25 1.09 -2.76
CA GLY A 47 -9.01 0.85 -1.34
C GLY A 47 -7.57 1.14 -0.94
N ASP A 48 -7.24 0.82 0.30
CA ASP A 48 -5.84 0.78 0.75
C ASP A 48 -5.13 -0.39 0.04
N ASN A 49 -3.90 -0.15 -0.45
CA ASN A 49 -3.18 -1.12 -1.26
C ASN A 49 -2.82 -2.40 -0.48
N LEU A 50 -2.55 -2.32 0.82
CA LEU A 50 -2.21 -3.48 1.64
C LEU A 50 -3.42 -4.38 1.86
N GLU A 51 -4.61 -3.79 2.04
CA GLU A 51 -5.86 -4.53 2.10
C GLU A 51 -6.23 -5.14 0.74
N ALA A 52 -6.06 -4.40 -0.35
CA ALA A 52 -6.32 -4.87 -1.72
C ALA A 52 -5.41 -6.04 -2.10
N LEU A 53 -4.10 -5.94 -1.84
CA LEU A 53 -3.16 -7.03 -2.10
C LEU A 53 -3.50 -8.28 -1.30
N LYS A 54 -3.95 -8.13 -0.04
CA LYS A 54 -4.43 -9.26 0.77
C LYS A 54 -5.68 -9.93 0.20
N ALA A 55 -6.60 -9.16 -0.33
CA ALA A 55 -7.80 -9.68 -0.97
C ALA A 55 -7.47 -10.54 -2.20
N LEU A 56 -6.41 -10.18 -2.93
CA LEU A 56 -5.95 -10.86 -4.15
C LEU A 56 -5.15 -12.13 -3.89
N LEU A 57 -4.54 -12.30 -2.71
CA LEU A 57 -3.67 -13.44 -2.40
C LEU A 57 -4.27 -14.81 -2.75
N PRO A 58 -5.52 -15.15 -2.39
CA PRO A 58 -6.07 -16.48 -2.65
C PRO A 58 -6.09 -16.88 -4.13
N GLU A 59 -6.21 -15.90 -5.03
CA GLU A 59 -6.38 -16.15 -6.45
C GLU A 59 -5.13 -15.84 -7.27
N TYR A 60 -4.34 -14.84 -6.89
CA TYR A 60 -3.24 -14.30 -7.70
C TYR A 60 -1.84 -14.57 -7.12
N GLU A 61 -1.71 -15.24 -5.97
CA GLU A 61 -0.39 -15.61 -5.43
C GLU A 61 0.42 -16.44 -6.45
N GLY A 62 1.64 -15.98 -6.74
CA GLY A 62 2.54 -16.61 -7.70
C GLY A 62 2.13 -16.48 -9.17
N LYS A 63 1.11 -15.67 -9.50
CA LYS A 63 0.58 -15.51 -10.87
C LYS A 63 0.84 -14.14 -11.50
N VAL A 64 1.48 -13.22 -10.79
CA VAL A 64 1.75 -11.86 -11.30
C VAL A 64 3.11 -11.84 -11.99
N ASP A 65 3.11 -11.63 -13.30
CA ASP A 65 4.33 -11.58 -14.12
C ASP A 65 5.13 -10.28 -13.92
N CYS A 66 4.43 -9.16 -13.73
CA CYS A 66 5.04 -7.83 -13.62
C CYS A 66 4.28 -6.95 -12.64
N ILE A 67 5.03 -6.21 -11.82
CA ILE A 67 4.51 -5.22 -10.89
C ILE A 67 5.18 -3.88 -11.23
N TYR A 68 4.38 -2.87 -11.54
CA TYR A 68 4.82 -1.48 -11.68
C TYR A 68 4.19 -0.63 -10.58
N ILE A 69 5.03 0.06 -9.80
CA ILE A 69 4.58 0.97 -8.75
C ILE A 69 5.37 2.28 -8.80
N ASP A 70 4.69 3.37 -8.47
CA ASP A 70 5.26 4.70 -8.31
C ASP A 70 4.95 5.22 -6.88
N PRO A 71 5.63 4.70 -5.84
CA PRO A 71 5.37 5.10 -4.45
C PRO A 71 5.95 6.50 -4.16
N PRO A 72 5.52 7.18 -3.08
CA PRO A 72 6.12 8.46 -2.69
C PRO A 72 7.63 8.31 -2.39
N TYR A 73 8.45 9.22 -2.92
CA TYR A 73 9.91 9.14 -2.89
C TYR A 73 10.56 9.65 -1.59
N ASN A 74 9.80 10.34 -0.74
CA ASN A 74 10.27 10.92 0.51
C ASN A 74 11.45 11.91 0.31
N THR A 75 11.42 12.76 -0.73
CA THR A 75 12.51 13.72 -1.00
C THR A 75 12.42 14.99 -0.15
N GLY A 76 11.27 15.24 0.46
CA GLY A 76 11.03 16.41 1.31
C GLY A 76 10.76 17.69 0.51
N ASN A 77 10.49 17.59 -0.79
CA ASN A 77 10.30 18.75 -1.66
C ASN A 77 8.81 19.07 -1.86
N GLU A 78 8.32 20.08 -1.14
CA GLU A 78 6.90 20.47 -1.11
C GLU A 78 6.42 21.25 -2.36
N GLY A 79 7.33 21.57 -3.29
CA GLY A 79 7.05 22.41 -4.47
C GLY A 79 6.47 21.66 -5.68
N TRP A 80 6.27 20.33 -5.60
CA TRP A 80 5.77 19.50 -6.71
C TRP A 80 4.27 19.21 -6.56
N VAL A 81 3.58 18.93 -7.68
CA VAL A 81 2.12 18.67 -7.73
C VAL A 81 1.69 17.43 -6.93
N TYR A 82 2.65 16.55 -6.64
CA TYR A 82 2.45 15.34 -5.84
C TYR A 82 3.19 15.50 -4.51
N ASN A 83 2.47 15.30 -3.40
CA ASN A 83 3.07 15.27 -2.07
C ASN A 83 3.95 14.01 -1.98
N ASP A 84 5.24 14.20 -2.22
CA ASP A 84 6.25 13.16 -2.23
C ASP A 84 6.69 12.76 -0.82
N ASN A 85 6.24 13.49 0.19
CA ASN A 85 6.57 13.24 1.58
C ASN A 85 5.61 12.17 2.16
N VAL A 86 6.12 11.33 3.05
CA VAL A 86 5.30 10.34 3.81
C VAL A 86 4.42 11.01 4.89
N ASN A 87 3.98 12.24 4.63
CA ASN A 87 3.25 13.12 5.51
C ASN A 87 1.73 13.11 5.28
N ASP A 88 1.20 12.22 4.43
CA ASP A 88 -0.25 12.02 4.36
C ASP A 88 -0.79 11.71 5.77
N PRO A 89 -1.87 12.38 6.23
CA PRO A 89 -2.43 12.16 7.56
C PRO A 89 -2.70 10.69 7.90
N ARG A 90 -3.02 9.87 6.89
CA ARG A 90 -3.23 8.42 7.05
C ARG A 90 -1.92 7.70 7.37
N ILE A 91 -0.84 8.04 6.66
CA ILE A 91 0.50 7.48 6.91
C ILE A 91 1.00 7.92 8.29
N ARG A 92 0.85 9.21 8.65
CA ARG A 92 1.25 9.71 9.98
C ARG A 92 0.46 9.04 11.10
N LYS A 93 -0.85 8.83 10.92
CA LYS A 93 -1.70 8.12 11.89
C LYS A 93 -1.28 6.66 12.03
N TRP A 94 -1.01 5.97 10.92
CA TRP A 94 -0.54 4.59 10.90
C TRP A 94 0.81 4.43 11.59
N LEU A 95 1.78 5.31 11.26
CA LEU A 95 3.07 5.36 11.95
C LEU A 95 2.89 5.66 13.44
N GLY A 96 2.06 6.64 13.81
CA GLY A 96 1.76 6.95 15.21
C GLY A 96 1.16 5.76 15.98
N HIS A 97 0.33 4.94 15.32
CA HIS A 97 -0.21 3.71 15.90
C HIS A 97 0.86 2.64 16.12
N LEU A 98 1.76 2.44 15.16
CA LEU A 98 2.83 1.44 15.25
C LEU A 98 3.95 1.83 16.23
N PHE A 99 4.32 3.11 16.26
CA PHE A 99 5.50 3.60 17.00
C PHE A 99 5.16 4.27 18.34
N GLY A 100 3.89 4.62 18.57
CA GLY A 100 3.43 5.42 19.70
C GLY A 100 3.44 6.93 19.38
N LYS A 101 2.55 7.71 20.02
CA LYS A 101 2.51 9.18 19.86
C LYS A 101 3.88 9.78 20.22
N GLY A 102 4.47 10.56 19.30
CA GLY A 102 5.70 11.33 19.54
C GLY A 102 7.01 10.63 19.16
N ARG A 103 6.98 9.52 18.41
CA ARG A 103 8.18 8.93 17.80
C ARG A 103 7.97 8.80 16.30
N THR A 104 8.36 9.82 15.57
CA THR A 104 8.43 9.76 14.11
C THR A 104 9.76 9.14 13.71
N VAL A 105 9.76 8.33 12.64
CA VAL A 105 10.99 7.80 12.02
C VAL A 105 11.91 8.93 11.52
N MET A 106 11.39 10.17 11.51
CA MET A 106 12.08 11.38 11.08
C MET A 106 12.89 12.10 12.17
N ASP A 107 12.91 11.58 13.40
CA ASP A 107 13.78 12.13 14.45
C ASP A 107 15.17 11.47 14.33
N SER A 108 15.81 11.58 13.17
CA SER A 108 17.23 11.30 13.02
C SER A 108 18.00 12.61 13.23
N GLU A 109 18.17 12.99 14.49
CA GLU A 109 19.37 13.71 14.89
C GLU A 109 20.48 12.66 15.04
N GLY A 110 21.44 12.70 14.11
CA GLY A 110 22.59 11.80 14.02
C GLY A 110 23.23 11.84 12.64
#